data_AF-A0ABD5SZ81-F1
#
_entry.id   AF-A0ABD5SZ81-F1
#
_cell.length_a   1.000
_cell.length_b   1.000
_cell.length_c   1.000
_cell.angle_alpha   90.00
_cell.angle_beta   90.00
_cell.angle_gamma   90.00
#
_symmetry.space_group_name_H-M   'P 1'
#
loop_
_entity.id
_entity.type
_entity.pdbx_description
1 polymer ?
#
loop_
_entity_poly.entity_id
_entity_poly.type
_entity_poly.pdbx_seq_one_letter_code
_entity_poly.pdbx_strand_id
1 'polypeptide(L)'
;SDAEVDDGGADVRCEDAAAWLAEYEPPESVSDAKAGTLDKLRAGGKEPLRPRVRFFDRNATDEAFEALIEAVDGEKRVFEGHVDAFDLTRSEAESLAREIEIDHGGFGFRQPSSIYHRFMTGLTGGKMSSSVPASHISLLDDPDEGYEKVRAATTGGRDTAAEQRELGGEADECPVYELYAYLLAGDDDELTKEVYSECVNGERLCGGCKEQAAELMREFLEDHQEKRAEAEALLDDLDIDLDSDRRGTGGEH
;
A
#
# COMPACT_ATOMS: atom_id res chain seq x y z
N SER A 1 -44.35 0.92 23.94
CA SER A 1 -43.91 1.10 25.33
C SER A 1 -42.41 1.04 25.29
N ASP A 2 -41.79 2.21 25.24
CA ASP A 2 -40.34 2.37 25.32
C ASP A 2 -39.85 1.71 26.61
N ALA A 3 -39.16 0.58 26.46
CA ALA A 3 -38.38 0.03 27.52
C ALA A 3 -37.14 0.93 27.63
N GLU A 4 -37.15 1.83 28.61
CA GLU A 4 -35.93 2.44 29.13
C GLU A 4 -35.01 1.31 29.55
N VAL A 5 -34.03 1.00 28.70
CA VAL A 5 -32.88 0.19 29.08
C VAL A 5 -32.04 1.08 29.98
N ASP A 6 -32.29 0.99 31.29
CA ASP A 6 -31.41 1.46 32.34
C ASP A 6 -30.10 0.67 32.26
N ASP A 7 -29.19 1.16 31.42
CA ASP A 7 -27.82 0.66 31.30
C ASP A 7 -26.98 1.39 32.36
N GLY A 8 -26.66 0.66 33.43
CA GLY A 8 -26.01 1.14 34.64
C GLY A 8 -24.79 2.02 34.38
N GLY A 9 -24.62 3.03 35.25
CA GLY A 9 -23.63 4.11 35.15
C GLY A 9 -22.14 3.72 35.22
N ALA A 10 -21.65 2.88 34.31
CA ALA A 10 -20.22 2.57 34.16
C ALA A 10 -19.61 3.11 32.84
N ASP A 11 -20.38 3.18 31.75
CA ASP A 11 -19.84 3.52 30.43
C ASP A 11 -20.10 4.97 30.03
N VAL A 12 -19.03 5.69 29.65
CA VAL A 12 -19.10 7.06 29.11
C VAL A 12 -19.93 7.05 27.82
N ARG A 13 -20.87 7.99 27.62
CA ARG A 13 -21.62 8.06 26.36
C ARG A 13 -20.85 8.85 25.30
N CYS A 14 -21.08 8.53 24.03
CA CYS A 14 -20.44 9.21 22.90
C CYS A 14 -20.71 10.73 22.91
N GLU A 15 -21.91 11.16 23.28
CA GLU A 15 -22.26 12.58 23.41
C GLU A 15 -21.50 13.29 24.54
N ASP A 16 -21.31 12.63 25.67
CA ASP A 16 -20.54 13.17 26.81
C ASP A 16 -19.05 13.29 26.44
N ALA A 17 -18.51 12.26 25.77
CA ALA A 17 -17.15 12.28 25.25
C ALA A 17 -16.97 13.36 24.17
N ALA A 18 -17.98 13.61 23.34
CA ALA A 18 -17.95 14.69 22.35
C ALA A 18 -17.90 16.07 23.03
N ALA A 19 -18.68 16.27 24.10
CA ALA A 19 -18.69 17.51 24.86
C ALA A 19 -17.31 17.77 25.49
N TRP A 20 -16.72 16.74 26.09
CA TRP A 20 -15.36 16.82 26.64
C TRP A 20 -14.30 17.11 25.56
N LEU A 21 -14.33 16.37 24.44
CA LEU A 21 -13.35 16.51 23.36
C LEU A 21 -13.43 17.89 22.68
N ALA A 22 -14.61 18.53 22.69
CA ALA A 22 -14.77 19.87 22.13
C ALA A 22 -13.92 20.91 22.87
N GLU A 23 -13.77 20.75 24.19
CA GLU A 23 -13.00 21.63 25.07
C GLU A 23 -11.52 21.22 25.18
N TYR A 24 -11.20 19.96 24.92
CA TYR A 24 -9.84 19.44 24.99
C TYR A 24 -8.99 19.87 23.78
N GLU A 25 -7.79 20.40 24.03
CA GLU A 25 -6.83 20.75 22.96
C GLU A 25 -5.78 19.64 22.81
N PRO A 26 -5.85 18.82 21.75
CA PRO A 26 -4.92 17.72 21.54
C PRO A 26 -3.53 18.20 21.10
N PRO A 27 -2.49 17.36 21.27
CA PRO A 27 -1.17 17.61 20.69
C PRO A 27 -1.24 17.81 19.16
N GLU A 28 -0.31 18.59 18.59
CA GLU A 28 -0.24 18.85 17.14
C GLU A 28 -0.20 17.57 16.30
N SER A 29 0.39 16.49 16.81
CA SER A 29 0.48 15.21 16.11
C SER A 29 -0.87 14.56 15.81
N VAL A 30 -1.95 14.96 16.50
CA VAL A 30 -3.30 14.39 16.34
C VAL A 30 -4.40 15.45 16.26
N SER A 31 -4.05 16.73 16.11
CA SER A 31 -5.00 17.84 16.06
C SER A 31 -5.98 17.74 14.89
N ASP A 32 -5.49 17.32 13.71
CA ASP A 32 -6.30 17.12 12.50
C ASP A 32 -7.41 16.06 12.69
N ALA A 33 -7.22 15.11 13.61
CA ALA A 33 -8.21 14.08 13.90
C ALA A 33 -9.38 14.57 14.77
N LYS A 34 -9.23 15.72 15.46
CA LYS A 34 -10.24 16.24 16.42
C LYS A 34 -11.60 16.44 15.77
N ALA A 35 -11.64 17.13 14.62
CA ALA A 35 -12.88 17.44 13.92
C ALA A 35 -13.64 16.17 13.52
N GLY A 36 -12.98 15.25 12.83
CA GLY A 36 -13.59 13.99 12.40
C GLY A 36 -14.00 13.08 13.56
N THR A 37 -13.31 13.14 14.69
CA THR A 37 -13.67 12.38 15.90
C THR A 37 -14.91 12.97 16.57
N LEU A 38 -15.01 14.29 16.66
CA LEU A 38 -16.21 14.96 17.20
C LEU A 38 -17.46 14.64 16.40
N ASP A 39 -17.36 14.64 15.06
CA ASP A 39 -18.50 14.30 14.20
C ASP A 39 -18.99 12.87 14.44
N LYS A 40 -18.05 11.91 14.57
CA LYS A 40 -18.36 10.51 14.87
C LYS A 40 -18.99 10.33 16.25
N LEU A 41 -18.45 10.99 17.27
CA LEU A 41 -18.98 10.90 18.64
C LEU A 41 -20.38 11.53 18.75
N ARG A 42 -20.62 12.67 18.11
CA ARG A 42 -21.96 13.28 18.04
C ARG A 42 -22.95 12.40 17.29
N ALA A 43 -22.52 11.77 16.20
CA ALA A 43 -23.36 10.81 15.48
C ALA A 43 -23.71 9.58 16.33
N GLY A 44 -22.82 9.15 17.23
CA GLY A 44 -23.08 8.07 18.19
C GLY A 44 -24.07 8.45 19.30
N GLY A 45 -24.27 9.73 19.60
CA GLY A 45 -25.26 10.20 20.57
C GLY A 45 -25.16 9.52 21.93
N LYS A 46 -26.23 8.87 22.37
CA LYS A 46 -26.33 8.15 23.66
C LYS A 46 -25.71 6.76 23.66
N GLU A 47 -25.05 6.34 22.58
CA GLU A 47 -24.34 5.06 22.58
C GLU A 47 -23.21 5.05 23.64
N PRO A 48 -23.01 3.93 24.37
CA PRO A 48 -21.82 3.76 25.20
C PRO A 48 -20.55 3.80 24.33
N LEU A 49 -19.58 4.60 24.75
CA LEU A 49 -18.25 4.69 24.16
C LEU A 49 -17.40 3.52 24.64
N ARG A 50 -17.52 2.40 23.94
CA ARG A 50 -16.72 1.20 24.18
C ARG A 50 -16.35 0.49 22.88
N PRO A 51 -15.27 -0.31 22.87
CA PRO A 51 -14.89 -1.12 21.72
C PRO A 51 -16.01 -2.08 21.31
N ARG A 52 -16.14 -2.29 20.00
CA ARG A 52 -17.05 -3.28 19.42
C ARG A 52 -16.51 -3.79 18.09
N VAL A 53 -16.92 -4.99 17.71
CA VAL A 53 -16.71 -5.51 16.36
C VAL A 53 -18.04 -5.48 15.61
N ARG A 54 -18.03 -4.87 14.43
CA ARG A 54 -19.21 -4.75 13.59
C ARG A 54 -19.14 -5.71 12.43
N PHE A 55 -20.16 -6.56 12.32
CA PHE A 55 -20.44 -7.33 11.11
C PHE A 55 -21.32 -6.48 10.20
N PHE A 56 -20.82 -6.12 9.03
CA PHE A 56 -21.61 -5.42 8.02
C PHE A 56 -22.21 -6.41 7.04
N ASP A 57 -23.53 -6.34 6.87
CA ASP A 57 -24.17 -7.00 5.75
C ASP A 57 -23.99 -6.15 4.49
N ARG A 58 -23.26 -6.72 3.52
CA ARG A 58 -23.12 -6.12 2.19
C ARG A 58 -23.85 -6.92 1.12
N ASN A 59 -23.84 -8.24 1.24
CA ASN A 59 -24.29 -9.20 0.24
C ASN A 59 -24.69 -10.55 0.87
N ALA A 60 -24.92 -10.62 2.19
CA ALA A 60 -25.39 -11.86 2.80
C ALA A 60 -26.81 -12.17 2.30
N THR A 61 -27.16 -13.45 2.27
CA THR A 61 -28.57 -13.82 2.16
C THR A 61 -29.25 -13.55 3.51
N ASP A 62 -30.56 -13.32 3.50
CA ASP A 62 -31.34 -13.13 4.73
C ASP A 62 -31.11 -14.27 5.73
N GLU A 63 -31.11 -15.52 5.24
CA GLU A 63 -30.85 -16.72 6.06
C GLU A 63 -29.45 -16.72 6.70
N ALA A 64 -28.41 -16.29 5.97
CA ALA A 64 -27.05 -16.22 6.49
C ALA A 64 -26.90 -15.08 7.50
N PHE A 65 -27.55 -13.93 7.26
CA PHE A 65 -27.51 -12.82 8.18
C PHE A 65 -28.25 -13.12 9.48
N GLU A 66 -29.40 -13.78 9.41
CA GLU A 66 -30.13 -14.29 10.58
C GLU A 66 -29.28 -15.29 11.37
N ALA A 67 -28.65 -16.26 10.71
CA ALA A 67 -27.78 -17.23 11.36
C ALA A 67 -26.57 -16.55 12.04
N LEU A 68 -25.99 -15.53 11.42
CA LEU A 68 -24.92 -14.73 12.03
C LEU A 68 -25.42 -14.01 13.29
N ILE A 69 -26.60 -13.38 13.23
CA ILE A 69 -27.20 -12.72 14.40
C ILE A 69 -27.37 -13.72 15.55
N GLU A 70 -27.87 -14.93 15.27
CA GLU A 70 -28.07 -15.98 16.26
C GLU A 70 -26.75 -16.46 16.87
N ALA A 71 -25.73 -16.66 16.04
CA ALA A 71 -24.44 -17.21 16.44
C ALA A 71 -23.51 -16.22 17.16
N VAL A 72 -23.76 -14.92 17.09
CA VAL A 72 -23.05 -13.94 17.94
C VAL A 72 -23.48 -14.14 19.40
N ASP A 73 -22.58 -14.70 20.21
CA ASP A 73 -22.75 -14.82 21.65
C ASP A 73 -22.51 -13.48 22.38
N GLY A 74 -23.07 -13.37 23.60
CA GLY A 74 -22.86 -12.21 24.47
C GLY A 74 -23.74 -11.01 24.13
N GLU A 75 -23.29 -9.83 24.53
CA GLU A 75 -24.01 -8.59 24.24
C GLU A 75 -23.88 -8.23 22.76
N LYS A 76 -25.03 -8.04 22.10
CA LYS A 76 -25.13 -7.64 20.70
C LYS A 76 -26.24 -6.63 20.45
N ARG A 77 -26.08 -5.85 19.39
CA ARG A 77 -27.13 -4.95 18.86
C ARG A 77 -27.32 -5.21 17.38
N VAL A 78 -28.57 -5.41 16.98
CA VAL A 78 -28.94 -5.81 15.61
C VAL A 78 -29.61 -4.63 14.92
N PHE A 79 -29.18 -4.37 13.68
CA PHE A 79 -29.71 -3.32 12.81
C PHE A 79 -29.96 -3.90 11.41
N GLU A 80 -30.71 -3.18 10.58
CA GLU A 80 -31.12 -3.62 9.23
C GLU A 80 -29.95 -4.00 8.30
N GLY A 81 -28.73 -3.48 8.53
CA GLY A 81 -27.57 -3.79 7.68
C GLY A 81 -26.28 -4.12 8.44
N HIS A 82 -26.36 -4.30 9.77
CA HIS A 82 -25.20 -4.71 10.56
C HIS A 82 -25.57 -5.26 11.93
N VAL A 83 -24.63 -6.01 12.51
CA VAL A 83 -24.66 -6.46 13.90
C VAL A 83 -23.42 -5.93 14.61
N ASP A 84 -23.63 -5.28 15.74
CA ASP A 84 -22.56 -4.87 16.65
C ASP A 84 -22.42 -5.93 17.75
N ALA A 85 -21.25 -6.57 17.82
CA ALA A 85 -20.87 -7.53 18.87
C ALA A 85 -19.86 -6.88 19.82
N PHE A 86 -20.09 -7.00 21.13
CA PHE A 86 -19.26 -6.34 22.14
C PHE A 86 -18.24 -7.28 22.80
N ASP A 87 -18.48 -8.59 22.73
CA ASP A 87 -17.67 -9.62 23.41
C ASP A 87 -16.78 -10.43 22.45
N LEU A 88 -16.67 -10.02 21.17
CA LEU A 88 -15.84 -10.69 20.17
C LEU A 88 -14.60 -9.87 19.83
N THR A 89 -13.46 -10.56 19.70
CA THR A 89 -12.30 -10.01 19.01
C THR A 89 -12.52 -9.99 17.50
N ARG A 90 -11.74 -9.18 16.78
CA ARG A 90 -11.78 -9.13 15.32
C ARG A 90 -11.53 -10.50 14.68
N SER A 91 -10.57 -11.28 15.19
CA SER A 91 -10.24 -12.60 14.66
C SER A 91 -11.32 -13.65 14.88
N GLU A 92 -12.00 -13.59 16.03
CA GLU A 92 -13.16 -14.47 16.32
C GLU A 92 -14.32 -14.10 15.41
N ALA A 93 -14.61 -12.81 15.26
CA ALA A 93 -15.64 -12.34 14.33
C ALA A 93 -15.37 -12.73 12.88
N GLU A 94 -14.13 -12.57 12.39
CA GLU A 94 -13.77 -13.00 11.03
C GLU A 94 -13.93 -14.52 10.84
N SER A 95 -13.67 -15.30 11.88
CA SER A 95 -13.83 -16.75 11.82
C SER A 95 -15.31 -17.15 11.84
N LEU A 96 -16.12 -16.52 12.68
CA LEU A 96 -17.56 -16.72 12.77
C LEU A 96 -18.27 -16.33 11.46
N ALA A 97 -17.98 -15.14 10.92
CA ALA A 97 -18.58 -14.69 9.66
C ALA A 97 -18.28 -15.67 8.51
N ARG A 98 -17.06 -16.21 8.48
CA ARG A 98 -16.62 -17.17 7.48
C ARG A 98 -17.30 -18.53 7.65
N GLU A 99 -17.47 -19.00 8.87
CA GLU A 99 -18.18 -20.26 9.17
C GLU A 99 -19.63 -20.17 8.69
N ILE A 100 -20.34 -19.10 9.07
CA ILE A 100 -21.70 -18.83 8.61
C ILE A 100 -21.77 -18.70 7.09
N GLU A 101 -20.81 -18.01 6.45
CA GLU A 101 -20.78 -17.93 4.99
C GLU A 101 -20.70 -19.32 4.35
N ILE A 102 -19.83 -20.21 4.85
CA ILE A 102 -19.66 -21.57 4.31
C ILE A 102 -20.92 -22.41 4.52
N ASP A 103 -21.50 -22.37 5.71
CA ASP A 103 -22.70 -23.14 6.07
C ASP A 103 -23.92 -22.73 5.23
N HIS A 104 -23.92 -21.49 4.74
CA HIS A 104 -24.96 -20.94 3.87
C HIS A 104 -24.56 -20.89 2.39
N GLY A 105 -23.58 -21.71 1.97
CA GLY A 105 -23.26 -21.96 0.56
C GLY A 105 -22.32 -20.96 -0.10
N GLY A 106 -21.73 -20.05 0.67
CA GLY A 106 -20.64 -19.18 0.23
C GLY A 106 -19.28 -19.88 0.28
N PHE A 107 -18.23 -19.16 -0.13
CA PHE A 107 -16.89 -19.74 -0.29
C PHE A 107 -16.03 -19.59 0.96
N GLY A 108 -16.36 -18.64 1.84
CA GLY A 108 -15.60 -18.34 3.04
C GLY A 108 -14.19 -17.88 2.70
N PHE A 109 -14.05 -16.96 1.74
CA PHE A 109 -12.74 -16.48 1.34
C PHE A 109 -12.10 -15.63 2.46
N ARG A 110 -10.79 -15.79 2.64
CA ARG A 110 -9.99 -14.84 3.42
C ARG A 110 -9.65 -13.67 2.50
N GLN A 111 -9.84 -12.44 2.98
CA GLN A 111 -9.40 -11.28 2.22
C GLN A 111 -7.90 -11.37 1.97
N PRO A 112 -7.44 -11.19 0.72
CA PRO A 112 -6.02 -11.14 0.45
C PRO A 112 -5.41 -9.92 1.14
N SER A 113 -4.21 -10.09 1.69
CA SER A 113 -3.39 -8.93 2.05
C SER A 113 -2.81 -8.31 0.79
N SER A 114 -2.69 -6.98 0.76
CA SER A 114 -2.03 -6.24 -0.32
C SER A 114 -0.84 -5.45 0.21
N ILE A 115 0.21 -5.38 -0.60
CA ILE A 115 1.37 -4.49 -0.41
C ILE A 115 1.34 -3.49 -1.56
N TYR A 116 1.35 -2.21 -1.23
CA TYR A 116 1.42 -1.13 -2.22
C TYR A 116 2.82 -0.54 -2.21
N HIS A 117 3.43 -0.46 -3.39
CA HIS A 117 4.73 0.19 -3.59
C HIS A 117 4.54 1.44 -4.45
N ARG A 118 5.41 2.43 -4.25
CA ARG A 118 5.48 3.60 -5.11
C ARG A 118 6.06 3.18 -6.46
N PHE A 119 5.49 3.68 -7.55
CA PHE A 119 6.07 3.48 -8.88
C PHE A 119 7.32 4.34 -9.03
N MET A 120 8.36 3.77 -9.65
CA MET A 120 9.51 4.56 -10.10
C MET A 120 9.07 5.53 -11.19
N THR A 121 9.72 6.69 -11.20
CA THR A 121 9.55 7.72 -12.21
C THR A 121 10.21 7.28 -13.51
N GLY A 122 9.63 7.67 -14.64
CA GLY A 122 10.27 7.47 -15.95
C GLY A 122 11.61 8.19 -16.06
N LEU A 123 12.53 7.63 -16.84
CA LEU A 123 13.85 8.22 -17.05
C LEU A 123 13.80 9.64 -17.60
N THR A 124 12.73 10.02 -18.31
CA THR A 124 12.52 11.37 -18.84
C THR A 124 11.62 12.24 -17.96
N GLY A 125 11.33 11.80 -16.74
CA GLY A 125 10.26 12.32 -15.89
C GLY A 125 8.88 11.71 -16.20
N GLY A 126 7.96 11.80 -15.24
CA GLY A 126 6.60 11.27 -15.38
C GLY A 126 6.53 9.75 -15.24
N LYS A 127 5.62 9.10 -15.98
CA LYS A 127 5.38 7.65 -15.88
C LYS A 127 6.29 6.87 -16.84
N MET A 128 6.89 5.77 -16.38
CA MET A 128 7.50 4.77 -17.26
C MET A 128 6.44 4.17 -18.20
N SER A 129 6.73 4.11 -19.50
CA SER A 129 5.78 3.61 -20.50
C SER A 129 6.49 2.86 -21.62
N SER A 130 6.03 1.64 -21.93
CA SER A 130 6.53 0.87 -23.08
C SER A 130 6.31 1.58 -24.42
N SER A 131 5.28 2.42 -24.53
CA SER A 131 5.03 3.25 -25.71
C SER A 131 6.00 4.42 -25.88
N VAL A 132 6.81 4.72 -24.86
CA VAL A 132 7.85 5.76 -24.89
C VAL A 132 9.19 5.10 -24.54
N PRO A 133 9.91 4.55 -25.53
CA PRO A 133 11.13 3.77 -25.29
C PRO A 133 12.21 4.48 -24.47
N ALA A 134 12.30 5.81 -24.57
CA ALA A 134 13.28 6.59 -23.81
C ALA A 134 12.92 6.76 -22.33
N SER A 135 11.67 6.52 -21.92
CA SER A 135 11.23 6.73 -20.53
C SER A 135 11.39 5.51 -19.63
N HIS A 136 11.76 4.35 -20.18
CA HIS A 136 11.91 3.10 -19.43
C HIS A 136 13.11 2.29 -19.94
N ILE A 137 13.55 1.34 -19.12
CA ILE A 137 14.56 0.34 -19.47
C ILE A 137 13.83 -1.00 -19.52
N SER A 138 13.88 -1.68 -20.66
CA SER A 138 13.35 -3.03 -20.78
C SER A 138 14.37 -4.02 -20.23
N LEU A 139 13.91 -5.08 -19.57
CA LEU A 139 14.77 -6.20 -19.17
C LEU A 139 15.35 -6.97 -20.39
N LEU A 140 14.84 -6.67 -21.58
CA LEU A 140 15.30 -7.23 -22.86
C LEU A 140 16.15 -6.24 -23.67
N ASP A 141 16.40 -5.04 -23.16
CA ASP A 141 17.32 -4.11 -23.82
C ASP A 141 18.73 -4.72 -23.82
N ASP A 142 19.50 -4.47 -24.89
CA ASP A 142 20.93 -4.76 -24.87
C ASP A 142 21.58 -4.00 -23.69
N PRO A 143 22.55 -4.59 -22.97
CA PRO A 143 23.17 -3.93 -21.80
C PRO A 143 23.73 -2.53 -22.11
N ASP A 144 24.29 -2.34 -23.31
CA ASP A 144 24.76 -1.04 -23.79
C ASP A 144 23.61 -0.04 -24.07
N GLU A 145 22.43 -0.53 -24.50
CA GLU A 145 21.25 0.34 -24.66
C GLU A 145 20.74 0.80 -23.28
N GLY A 146 20.69 -0.11 -22.30
CA GLY A 146 20.34 0.23 -20.92
C GLY A 146 21.28 1.28 -20.32
N TYR A 147 22.59 1.11 -20.56
CA TYR A 147 23.62 2.08 -20.18
C TYR A 147 23.33 3.47 -20.77
N GLU A 148 23.10 3.56 -22.08
CA GLU A 148 22.84 4.83 -22.77
C GLU A 148 21.53 5.49 -22.30
N LYS A 149 20.49 4.71 -22.01
CA LYS A 149 19.23 5.21 -21.45
C LYS A 149 19.44 5.85 -20.08
N VAL A 150 20.21 5.22 -19.19
CA VAL A 150 20.54 5.81 -17.86
C VAL A 150 21.35 7.10 -18.02
N ARG A 151 22.33 7.12 -18.92
CA ARG A 151 23.11 8.34 -19.23
C ARG A 151 22.22 9.48 -19.71
N ALA A 152 21.20 9.18 -20.51
CA ALA A 152 20.25 10.14 -21.04
C ALA A 152 19.16 10.59 -20.05
N ALA A 153 19.00 9.92 -18.91
CA ALA A 153 17.91 10.18 -17.96
C ALA A 153 17.92 11.61 -17.37
N THR A 154 16.78 12.15 -16.98
CA THR A 154 16.68 13.40 -16.24
C THR A 154 17.17 13.21 -14.80
N THR A 155 17.62 14.30 -14.18
CA THR A 155 18.12 14.31 -12.80
C THR A 155 17.52 15.47 -12.02
N GLY A 156 17.37 15.31 -10.71
CA GLY A 156 17.07 16.41 -9.77
C GLY A 156 18.29 17.28 -9.45
N GLY A 157 19.24 17.39 -10.38
CA GLY A 157 20.48 18.17 -10.20
C GLY A 157 20.32 19.64 -10.55
N ARG A 158 21.33 20.45 -10.24
CA ARG A 158 21.39 21.86 -10.66
C ARG A 158 21.95 22.02 -12.07
N ASP A 159 21.68 23.17 -12.69
CA ASP A 159 22.11 23.51 -14.05
C ASP A 159 23.64 23.56 -14.19
N THR A 160 24.32 24.02 -13.14
CA THR A 160 25.78 24.14 -13.12
C THR A 160 26.43 23.32 -12.01
N ALA A 161 27.66 22.87 -12.25
CA ALA A 161 28.45 22.17 -11.23
C ALA A 161 28.86 23.06 -10.05
N ALA A 162 28.78 24.39 -10.18
CA ALA A 162 29.02 25.31 -9.08
C ALA A 162 27.80 25.35 -8.15
N GLU A 163 26.60 25.51 -8.71
CA GLU A 163 25.34 25.49 -7.95
C GLU A 163 25.10 24.14 -7.30
N GLN A 164 25.40 23.03 -7.99
CA GLN A 164 25.29 21.69 -7.40
C GLN A 164 26.14 21.57 -6.13
N ARG A 165 27.35 22.13 -6.12
CA ARG A 165 28.24 22.09 -4.95
C ARG A 165 27.81 23.02 -3.83
N GLU A 166 27.19 24.14 -4.17
CA GLU A 166 26.75 25.13 -3.19
C GLU A 166 25.41 24.76 -2.55
N LEU A 167 24.47 24.23 -3.33
CA LEU A 167 23.07 24.03 -2.93
C LEU A 167 22.67 22.56 -2.80
N GLY A 168 23.49 21.63 -3.30
CA GLY A 168 23.13 20.22 -3.42
C GLY A 168 22.08 19.94 -4.51
N GLY A 169 21.84 18.65 -4.73
CA GLY A 169 20.77 18.14 -5.59
C GLY A 169 19.51 17.74 -4.84
N GLU A 170 18.43 17.56 -5.58
CA GLU A 170 17.11 17.14 -5.12
C GLU A 170 16.94 15.64 -5.41
N ALA A 171 17.55 14.80 -4.57
CA ALA A 171 17.59 13.34 -4.78
C ALA A 171 16.19 12.70 -4.79
N ASP A 172 15.25 13.19 -3.97
CA ASP A 172 13.87 12.69 -3.88
C ASP A 172 13.04 12.90 -5.16
N GLU A 173 13.49 13.80 -6.05
CA GLU A 173 12.87 14.11 -7.33
C GLU A 173 13.71 13.61 -8.52
N CYS A 174 14.74 12.79 -8.27
CA CYS A 174 15.71 12.37 -9.27
C CYS A 174 15.48 10.92 -9.72
N PRO A 175 15.04 10.66 -10.97
CA PRO A 175 14.87 9.30 -11.49
C PRO A 175 16.15 8.46 -11.43
N VAL A 176 17.32 9.07 -11.60
CA VAL A 176 18.61 8.36 -11.49
C VAL A 176 18.86 7.88 -10.06
N TYR A 177 18.51 8.67 -9.04
CA TYR A 177 18.62 8.23 -7.65
C TYR A 177 17.62 7.12 -7.33
N GLU A 178 16.39 7.20 -7.87
CA GLU A 178 15.40 6.13 -7.72
C GLU A 178 15.94 4.79 -8.28
N LEU A 179 16.73 4.78 -9.37
CA LEU A 179 17.37 3.55 -9.84
C LEU A 179 18.28 2.90 -8.79
N TYR A 180 19.05 3.66 -8.04
CA TYR A 180 19.86 3.13 -6.93
C TYR A 180 18.97 2.54 -5.85
N ALA A 181 18.02 3.32 -5.36
CA ALA A 181 17.19 2.95 -4.21
C ALA A 181 16.28 1.74 -4.48
N TYR A 182 15.85 1.52 -5.72
CA TYR A 182 14.91 0.45 -6.06
C TYR A 182 15.57 -0.79 -6.68
N LEU A 183 16.75 -0.65 -7.30
CA LEU A 183 17.32 -1.74 -8.11
C LEU A 183 18.84 -1.86 -7.98
N LEU A 184 19.58 -0.80 -8.31
CA LEU A 184 21.03 -0.89 -8.56
C LEU A 184 21.87 -1.08 -7.30
N ALA A 185 21.36 -0.69 -6.13
CA ALA A 185 22.06 -0.95 -4.88
C ALA A 185 21.90 -2.40 -4.38
N GLY A 186 20.95 -3.16 -4.93
CA GLY A 186 20.64 -4.50 -4.44
C GLY A 186 20.34 -4.51 -2.94
N ASP A 187 21.12 -5.26 -2.17
CA ASP A 187 21.02 -5.34 -0.70
C ASP A 187 21.94 -4.33 0.03
N ASP A 188 22.65 -3.46 -0.68
CA ASP A 188 23.58 -2.47 -0.12
C ASP A 188 22.87 -1.14 0.17
N ASP A 189 22.15 -1.10 1.30
CA ASP A 189 21.52 0.11 1.81
C ASP A 189 22.52 1.27 2.03
N GLU A 190 23.81 0.97 2.27
CA GLU A 190 24.82 2.01 2.51
C GLU A 190 25.18 2.74 1.23
N LEU A 191 25.27 2.03 0.09
CA LEU A 191 25.47 2.68 -1.21
C LEU A 191 24.35 3.70 -1.52
N THR A 192 23.09 3.32 -1.27
CA THR A 192 21.96 4.23 -1.47
C THR A 192 22.06 5.46 -0.57
N LYS A 193 22.40 5.29 0.72
CA LYS A 193 22.59 6.41 1.67
C LYS A 193 23.76 7.31 1.29
N GLU A 194 24.86 6.73 0.84
CA GLU A 194 26.04 7.46 0.38
C GLU A 194 25.69 8.34 -0.82
N VAL A 195 25.10 7.75 -1.87
CA VAL A 195 24.70 8.47 -3.08
C VAL A 195 23.72 9.61 -2.73
N TYR A 196 22.77 9.36 -1.84
CA TYR A 196 21.84 10.38 -1.37
C TYR A 196 22.57 11.52 -0.68
N SER A 197 23.37 11.21 0.35
CA SER A 197 24.10 12.17 1.17
C SER A 197 25.03 13.04 0.32
N GLU A 198 25.85 12.41 -0.52
CA GLU A 198 26.77 13.14 -1.39
C GLU A 198 26.02 14.04 -2.39
N CYS A 199 24.85 13.61 -2.89
CA CYS A 199 24.04 14.39 -3.80
C CYS A 199 23.47 15.64 -3.11
N VAL A 200 22.78 15.48 -1.98
CA VAL A 200 22.12 16.58 -1.27
C VAL A 200 23.11 17.54 -0.60
N ASN A 201 24.33 17.09 -0.30
CA ASN A 201 25.40 17.94 0.21
C ASN A 201 26.27 18.57 -0.90
N GLY A 202 25.99 18.25 -2.17
CA GLY A 202 26.71 18.83 -3.31
C GLY A 202 28.11 18.25 -3.57
N GLU A 203 28.47 17.16 -2.90
CA GLU A 203 29.75 16.46 -3.05
C GLU A 203 29.80 15.67 -4.38
N ARG A 204 28.66 15.09 -4.76
CA ARG A 204 28.48 14.32 -5.99
C ARG A 204 27.86 15.16 -7.11
N LEU A 205 28.46 15.09 -8.30
CA LEU A 205 27.91 15.68 -9.52
C LEU A 205 27.07 14.67 -10.31
N CYS A 206 26.01 15.15 -10.96
CA CYS A 206 25.07 14.31 -11.71
C CYS A 206 25.73 13.49 -12.82
N GLY A 207 26.74 14.04 -13.51
CA GLY A 207 27.44 13.31 -14.58
C GLY A 207 28.18 12.07 -14.10
N GLY A 208 28.84 12.13 -12.94
CA GLY A 208 29.51 10.98 -12.34
C GLY A 208 28.51 10.00 -11.71
N CYS A 209 27.47 10.53 -11.06
CA CYS A 209 26.38 9.72 -10.52
C CYS A 209 25.69 8.87 -11.59
N LYS A 210 25.42 9.47 -12.76
CA LYS A 210 24.85 8.77 -13.92
C LYS A 210 25.78 7.72 -14.50
N GLU A 211 27.08 8.00 -14.56
CA GLU A 211 28.06 7.04 -15.07
C GLU A 211 28.04 5.76 -14.24
N GLN A 212 28.19 5.91 -12.92
CA GLN A 212 28.12 4.77 -12.01
C GLN A 212 26.79 4.02 -12.12
N ALA A 213 25.66 4.74 -12.23
CA ALA A 213 24.36 4.12 -12.37
C ALA A 213 24.23 3.33 -13.69
N ALA A 214 24.80 3.87 -14.77
CA ALA A 214 24.78 3.25 -16.08
C ALA A 214 25.65 1.98 -16.12
N GLU A 215 26.83 2.00 -15.48
CA GLU A 215 27.68 0.82 -15.32
C GLU A 215 26.97 -0.28 -14.53
N LEU A 216 26.38 0.05 -13.38
CA LEU A 216 25.61 -0.90 -12.57
C LEU A 216 24.40 -1.45 -13.34
N MET A 217 23.72 -0.62 -14.13
CA MET A 217 22.60 -1.07 -14.97
C MET A 217 23.04 -2.04 -16.06
N ARG A 218 24.18 -1.78 -16.70
CA ARG A 218 24.76 -2.69 -17.70
C ARG A 218 25.05 -4.05 -17.07
N GLU A 219 25.75 -4.06 -15.92
CA GLU A 219 26.06 -5.29 -15.17
C GLU A 219 24.79 -6.03 -14.74
N PHE A 220 23.78 -5.31 -14.27
CA PHE A 220 22.48 -5.87 -13.92
C PHE A 220 21.80 -6.55 -15.11
N LEU A 221 21.78 -5.91 -16.29
CA LEU A 221 21.15 -6.48 -17.49
C LEU A 221 21.89 -7.72 -17.98
N GLU A 222 23.22 -7.71 -17.95
CA GLU A 222 24.05 -8.88 -18.28
C GLU A 222 23.72 -10.09 -17.37
N ASP A 223 23.76 -9.88 -16.05
CA ASP A 223 23.43 -10.91 -15.05
C ASP A 223 21.97 -11.38 -15.15
N HIS A 224 21.03 -10.45 -15.37
CA HIS A 224 19.62 -10.80 -15.56
C HIS A 224 19.41 -11.67 -16.80
N GLN A 225 20.06 -11.36 -17.91
CA GLN A 225 19.92 -12.09 -19.17
C GLN A 225 20.54 -13.48 -19.09
N GLU A 226 21.68 -13.63 -18.41
CA GLU A 226 22.28 -14.93 -18.11
C GLU A 226 21.30 -15.80 -17.30
N LYS A 227 20.79 -15.28 -16.17
CA LYS A 227 19.81 -15.98 -15.33
C LYS A 227 18.52 -16.32 -16.07
N ARG A 228 18.07 -15.44 -16.97
CA ARG A 228 16.89 -15.68 -17.80
C ARG A 228 17.12 -16.87 -18.74
N ALA A 229 18.30 -16.98 -19.36
CA ALA A 229 18.63 -18.10 -20.23
C ALA A 229 18.72 -19.43 -19.46
N GLU A 230 19.28 -19.41 -18.24
CA GLU A 230 19.27 -20.58 -17.36
C GLU A 230 17.85 -21.01 -16.97
N ALA A 231 16.97 -20.03 -16.72
CA ALA A 231 15.59 -20.28 -16.36
C ALA A 231 14.77 -20.94 -17.48
N GLU A 232 15.13 -20.74 -18.76
CA GLU A 232 14.42 -21.39 -19.88
C GLU A 232 14.42 -22.92 -19.76
N ALA A 233 15.54 -23.52 -19.31
CA ALA A 233 15.62 -24.97 -19.10
C ALA A 233 14.73 -25.45 -17.94
N LEU A 234 14.47 -24.59 -16.94
CA LEU A 234 13.59 -24.91 -15.82
C LEU A 234 12.11 -24.89 -16.21
N LEU A 235 11.74 -24.13 -17.26
CA LEU A 235 10.36 -24.04 -17.72
C LEU A 235 9.86 -25.35 -18.33
N ASP A 236 10.74 -26.11 -19.00
CA ASP A 236 10.39 -27.40 -19.63
C ASP A 236 9.91 -28.45 -18.59
N ASP A 237 10.39 -28.34 -17.35
CA ASP A 237 10.05 -29.25 -16.25
C ASP A 237 8.84 -28.78 -15.41
N LEU A 238 8.30 -27.60 -15.70
CA LEU A 238 7.16 -27.04 -14.97
C LEU A 238 5.83 -27.50 -15.59
N ASP A 239 5.03 -28.23 -14.82
CA ASP A 239 3.66 -28.60 -15.16
C ASP A 239 2.71 -27.41 -14.95
N ILE A 240 2.87 -26.37 -15.78
CA ILE A 240 2.03 -25.17 -15.77
C ILE A 240 1.26 -25.10 -17.08
N ASP A 241 -0.05 -25.27 -16.99
CA ASP A 241 -0.96 -24.99 -18.08
C ASP A 241 -1.24 -23.48 -18.15
N LEU A 242 -0.63 -22.81 -19.13
CA LEU A 242 -0.86 -21.39 -19.42
C LEU A 242 -2.08 -21.18 -20.31
N ASP A 243 -2.67 -22.26 -20.86
CA ASP A 243 -3.90 -22.20 -21.65
C ASP A 243 -5.10 -22.15 -20.70
N SER A 244 -5.59 -20.94 -20.48
CA SER A 244 -6.85 -20.72 -19.76
C SER A 244 -8.01 -20.62 -20.74
N ASP A 245 -8.98 -21.54 -20.65
CA ASP A 245 -10.30 -21.42 -21.31
C ASP A 245 -11.11 -20.19 -20.86
N ARG A 246 -10.65 -19.46 -19.82
CA ARG A 246 -11.23 -18.16 -19.46
C ARG A 246 -10.86 -17.14 -20.52
N ARG A 247 -11.82 -16.81 -21.39
CA ARG A 247 -11.81 -15.59 -22.22
C ARG A 247 -11.39 -14.38 -21.39
N GLY A 248 -10.20 -13.85 -21.67
CA GLY A 248 -9.78 -12.49 -21.36
C GLY A 248 -9.59 -12.18 -19.87
N THR A 249 -8.41 -11.67 -19.52
CA THR A 249 -8.35 -10.62 -18.51
C THR A 249 -9.17 -9.44 -19.07
N GLY A 250 -9.99 -8.78 -18.25
CA GLY A 250 -10.91 -7.72 -18.66
C GLY A 250 -10.22 -6.43 -19.12
N GLY A 251 -9.33 -6.52 -20.10
CA GLY A 251 -8.49 -5.44 -20.63
C GLY A 251 -8.34 -5.43 -22.16
N GLU A 252 -9.03 -6.31 -22.90
CA GLU A 252 -9.22 -6.13 -24.35
C GLU A 252 -10.45 -5.22 -24.58
N HIS A 253 -10.19 -3.91 -24.58
CA HIS A 253 -11.02 -2.87 -25.17
C HIS A 253 -10.20 -2.08 -26.20
#